data_AF-A0A4S8LTC2-F1
#
_entry.id   AF-A0A4S8LTC2-F1
#
_cell.length_a   1.000
_cell.length_b   1.000
_cell.length_c   1.000
_cell.angle_alpha   90.00
_cell.angle_beta   90.00
_cell.angle_gamma   90.00
#
_symmetry.space_group_name_H-M   'P 1'
#
loop_
_entity.id
_entity.type
_entity.pdbx_description
1 polymer ?
#
loop_
_entity_poly.entity_id
_entity_poly.type
_entity_poly.pdbx_seq_one_letter_code
_entity_poly.pdbx_strand_id
1 'polypeptide(L)'
;ANMRLHEIMDIEQSRKWGVCTLNDFQKVCINPDPEIADAAEKLYGDINNLELYVGLQAEESKPVVDEAGLCPGYTISRPILSDAIALIFNTRNSSGFFTQDYIPYNLTTRGFADCQQDPNAFSFGFTLGRLFLRRFPNQFEENSPCIFFPLMTPDSPSARPPSTYFLLLAHMYL
;
A
#
# COMPACT_ATOMS: atom_id res chain seq x y z
N ALA A 1 -18.32 -16.47 5.13
CA ALA A 1 -17.69 -17.73 5.57
C ALA A 1 -16.21 -17.80 5.18
N ASN A 2 -15.82 -17.41 3.95
CA ASN A 2 -14.44 -17.54 3.46
C ASN A 2 -13.40 -16.69 4.19
N MET A 3 -13.70 -15.43 4.56
CA MET A 3 -12.73 -14.55 5.23
C MET A 3 -12.21 -15.10 6.56
N ARG A 4 -13.05 -15.80 7.34
CA ARG A 4 -12.64 -16.37 8.63
C ARG A 4 -11.52 -17.39 8.49
N LEU A 5 -11.53 -18.17 7.40
CA LEU A 5 -10.50 -19.18 7.16
C LEU A 5 -9.15 -18.51 6.86
N HIS A 6 -9.15 -17.41 6.11
CA HIS A 6 -7.95 -16.62 5.83
C HIS A 6 -7.32 -16.06 7.10
N GLU A 7 -8.12 -15.39 7.94
CA GLU A 7 -7.64 -14.82 9.21
C GLU A 7 -6.99 -15.88 10.13
N ILE A 8 -7.60 -17.06 10.24
CA ILE A 8 -7.05 -18.15 11.06
C ILE A 8 -5.72 -18.65 10.49
N MET A 9 -5.63 -18.82 9.16
CA MET A 9 -4.40 -19.26 8.51
C MET A 9 -3.26 -18.24 8.69
N ASP A 10 -3.56 -16.95 8.60
CA ASP A 10 -2.58 -15.86 8.75
C ASP A 10 -2.06 -15.78 10.20
N ILE A 11 -2.94 -15.98 11.19
CA ILE A 11 -2.55 -16.09 12.61
C ILE A 11 -1.64 -17.31 12.83
N GLU A 12 -2.02 -18.48 12.32
CA GLU A 12 -1.21 -19.71 12.45
C GLU A 12 0.15 -19.57 11.76
N GLN A 13 0.20 -18.91 10.61
CA GLN A 13 1.43 -18.66 9.87
C GLN A 13 2.35 -17.71 10.64
N SER A 14 1.81 -16.64 11.21
CA SER A 14 2.55 -15.69 12.05
C SER A 14 3.19 -16.38 13.26
N ARG A 15 2.47 -17.31 13.90
CA ARG A 15 2.99 -18.14 14.99
C ARG A 15 4.12 -19.07 14.52
N LYS A 16 3.97 -19.72 13.37
CA LYS A 16 5.00 -20.60 12.78
C LYS A 16 6.28 -19.85 12.44
N TRP A 17 6.17 -18.59 12.01
CA TRP A 17 7.30 -17.72 11.74
C TRP A 17 7.93 -17.12 12.99
N GLY A 18 7.33 -17.31 14.17
CA GLY A 18 7.84 -16.77 15.43
C GLY A 18 7.85 -15.24 15.46
N VAL A 19 6.83 -14.62 14.85
CA VAL A 19 6.67 -13.16 14.84
C VAL A 19 6.48 -12.66 16.28
N CYS A 20 7.02 -11.48 16.58
CA CYS A 20 6.93 -10.87 17.91
C CYS A 20 5.50 -10.49 18.30
N THR A 21 5.30 -10.13 19.57
CA THR A 21 4.03 -9.54 20.04
C THR A 21 3.91 -8.09 19.57
N LEU A 22 2.69 -7.54 19.61
CA LEU A 22 2.45 -6.15 19.26
C LEU A 22 3.29 -5.20 20.14
N ASN A 23 3.34 -5.48 21.45
CA ASN A 23 4.05 -4.63 22.42
C ASN A 23 5.58 -4.70 22.29
N ASP A 24 6.11 -5.83 21.80
CA ASP A 24 7.52 -5.95 21.44
C ASP A 24 7.85 -5.11 20.20
N PHE A 25 6.90 -4.97 19.27
CA PHE A 25 7.07 -4.18 18.05
C PHE A 25 6.92 -2.67 18.33
N GLN A 26 5.99 -2.26 19.21
CA GLN A 26 5.83 -0.89 19.69
C GLN A 26 5.33 -0.84 21.15
N LYS A 27 5.87 0.09 21.95
CA LYS A 27 5.60 0.17 23.41
C LYS A 27 4.19 0.64 23.84
N VAL A 28 3.28 0.97 22.93
CA VAL A 28 1.99 1.61 23.28
C VAL A 28 0.84 0.98 22.52
N CYS A 29 -0.28 0.73 23.22
CA CYS A 29 -1.52 0.22 22.65
C CYS A 29 -2.05 1.20 21.59
N ILE A 30 -2.40 0.66 20.42
CA ILE A 30 -2.55 1.47 19.21
C ILE A 30 -4.00 1.97 19.02
N ASN A 31 -4.98 1.30 19.62
CA ASN A 31 -6.37 1.72 19.51
C ASN A 31 -6.80 2.50 20.77
N PRO A 32 -7.30 3.74 20.64
CA PRO A 32 -7.81 4.52 21.77
C PRO A 32 -9.14 3.97 22.34
N ASP A 33 -9.80 3.04 21.66
CA ASP A 33 -11.07 2.46 22.09
C ASP A 33 -10.89 1.44 23.23
N PRO A 34 -11.44 1.71 24.43
CA PRO A 34 -11.34 0.79 25.56
C PRO A 34 -12.07 -0.54 25.34
N GLU A 35 -13.09 -0.60 24.46
CA GLU A 35 -13.82 -1.84 24.19
C GLU A 35 -12.93 -2.86 23.46
N ILE A 36 -12.09 -2.38 22.54
CA ILE A 36 -11.15 -3.22 21.78
C ILE A 36 -10.03 -3.73 22.69
N ALA A 37 -9.53 -2.88 23.59
CA ALA A 37 -8.51 -3.26 24.57
C ALA A 37 -9.04 -4.33 25.56
N ASP A 38 -10.26 -4.14 26.10
CA ASP A 38 -10.90 -5.10 27.02
C ASP A 38 -11.22 -6.44 26.33
N ALA A 39 -11.65 -6.40 25.05
CA ALA A 39 -11.84 -7.61 24.27
C ALA A 39 -10.54 -8.39 24.05
N ALA A 40 -9.43 -7.68 23.76
CA ALA A 40 -8.12 -8.30 23.58
C ALA A 40 -7.60 -8.91 24.88
N GLU A 41 -7.73 -8.21 26.02
CA GLU A 41 -7.34 -8.72 27.34
C GLU A 41 -8.14 -9.99 27.71
N LYS A 42 -9.45 -10.02 27.46
CA LYS A 42 -10.28 -11.21 27.68
C LYS A 42 -9.88 -12.41 26.83
N LEU A 43 -9.41 -12.21 25.60
CA LEU A 43 -9.02 -13.29 24.69
C LEU A 43 -7.60 -13.82 24.95
N TYR A 44 -6.66 -12.93 25.28
CA TYR A 44 -5.24 -13.27 25.45
C TYR A 44 -4.79 -13.37 26.93
N GLY A 45 -5.67 -13.03 27.88
CA GLY A 45 -5.42 -13.01 29.32
C GLY A 45 -4.59 -11.81 29.78
N ASP A 46 -3.52 -11.49 29.05
CA ASP A 46 -2.71 -10.28 29.20
C ASP A 46 -2.57 -9.61 27.83
N ILE A 47 -2.79 -8.29 27.80
CA ILE A 47 -2.64 -7.46 26.60
C ILE A 47 -1.23 -7.55 26.00
N ASN A 48 -0.21 -7.85 26.81
CA ASN A 48 1.17 -8.03 26.35
C ASN A 48 1.37 -9.27 25.48
N ASN A 49 0.46 -10.24 25.55
CA ASN A 49 0.50 -11.45 24.72
C ASN A 49 -0.20 -11.28 23.37
N LEU A 50 -0.69 -10.07 23.06
CA LEU A 50 -1.37 -9.80 21.80
C LEU A 50 -0.41 -9.97 20.62
N GLU A 51 -0.81 -10.83 19.68
CA GLU A 51 -0.03 -11.14 18.47
C GLU A 51 0.05 -9.94 17.53
N LEU A 52 1.20 -9.77 16.87
CA LEU A 52 1.42 -8.63 15.96
C LEU A 52 0.35 -8.56 14.85
N TYR A 53 0.02 -9.69 14.21
CA TYR A 53 -0.97 -9.71 13.12
C TYR A 53 -2.34 -9.17 13.56
N VAL A 54 -2.87 -9.67 14.68
CA VAL A 54 -4.17 -9.24 15.22
C VAL A 54 -4.11 -7.79 15.71
N GLY A 55 -3.00 -7.42 16.35
CA GLY A 55 -2.76 -6.05 16.80
C GLY A 55 -2.72 -5.03 15.67
N LEU A 56 -2.14 -5.39 14.52
CA LEU A 56 -2.12 -4.54 13.31
C LEU A 56 -3.52 -4.35 12.71
N GLN A 57 -4.40 -5.35 12.80
CA GLN A 57 -5.78 -5.19 12.31
C GLN A 57 -6.67 -4.45 13.30
N ALA A 58 -6.35 -4.50 14.59
CA ALA A 58 -7.05 -3.73 15.62
C ALA A 58 -6.59 -2.26 15.69
N GLU A 59 -5.50 -1.89 15.03
CA GLU A 59 -4.96 -0.52 15.01
C GLU A 59 -5.95 0.47 14.37
N GLU A 60 -6.01 1.67 14.95
CA GLU A 60 -6.78 2.77 14.36
C GLU A 60 -6.20 3.16 12.99
N SER A 61 -7.07 3.19 11.99
CA SER A 61 -6.70 3.61 10.65
C SER A 61 -6.43 5.12 10.60
N LYS A 62 -5.51 5.55 9.75
CA LYS A 62 -5.25 6.97 9.52
C LYS A 62 -6.54 7.71 9.11
N PRO A 63 -6.74 8.96 9.57
CA PRO A 63 -7.90 9.74 9.16
C PRO A 63 -7.91 9.90 7.64
N VAL A 64 -9.11 9.78 7.06
CA VAL A 64 -9.28 10.00 5.62
C VAL A 64 -9.09 11.49 5.34
N VAL A 65 -8.04 11.81 4.59
CA VAL A 65 -7.79 13.15 4.05
C VAL A 65 -8.16 13.13 2.57
N ASP A 66 -8.70 14.23 2.05
CA ASP A 66 -8.94 14.37 0.61
C ASP A 66 -7.64 14.06 -0.17
N GLU A 67 -7.78 13.28 -1.25
CA GLU A 67 -6.66 12.78 -2.08
C GLU A 67 -5.78 11.68 -1.45
N ALA A 68 -6.10 11.20 -0.24
CA ALA A 68 -5.42 10.03 0.32
C ALA A 68 -5.85 8.74 -0.42
N GLY A 69 -4.90 8.10 -1.10
CA GLY A 69 -5.17 6.87 -1.87
C GLY A 69 -5.28 5.60 -1.02
N LEU A 70 -4.56 5.53 0.10
CA LEU A 70 -4.59 4.41 1.04
C LEU A 70 -4.39 4.95 2.46
N CYS A 71 -5.29 4.58 3.38
CA CYS A 71 -5.23 4.99 4.79
C CYS A 71 -5.09 3.77 5.71
N PRO A 72 -3.93 3.10 5.72
CA PRO A 72 -3.75 1.96 6.61
C PRO A 72 -3.37 2.45 8.03
N GLY A 73 -3.29 1.53 8.99
CA GLY A 73 -2.73 1.81 10.30
C GLY A 73 -1.33 2.42 10.25
N TYR A 74 -0.93 3.16 11.29
CA TYR A 74 0.39 3.79 11.36
C TYR A 74 1.52 2.76 11.36
N THR A 75 1.33 1.65 12.06
CA THR A 75 2.32 0.62 12.31
C THR A 75 2.54 -0.24 11.09
N ILE A 76 1.48 -0.56 10.34
CA ILE A 76 1.60 -1.28 9.06
C ILE A 76 2.13 -0.37 7.93
N SER A 77 1.87 0.95 7.97
CA SER A 77 2.28 1.86 6.88
C SER A 77 3.80 2.01 6.72
N ARG A 78 4.54 2.01 7.83
CA ARG A 78 6.00 2.18 7.85
C ARG A 78 6.76 1.01 7.21
N PRO A 79 6.52 -0.26 7.57
CA PRO A 79 7.19 -1.39 6.93
C PRO A 79 6.81 -1.51 5.46
N ILE A 80 5.56 -1.22 5.06
CA ILE A 80 5.18 -1.17 3.63
C ILE A 80 6.02 -0.14 2.87
N LEU A 81 6.15 1.08 3.40
CA LEU A 81 6.94 2.12 2.76
C LEU A 81 8.44 1.76 2.73
N SER A 82 8.95 1.20 3.84
CA SER A 82 10.34 0.78 3.93
C SER A 82 10.67 -0.36 2.97
N ASP A 83 9.75 -1.32 2.80
CA ASP A 83 9.89 -2.42 1.86
C ASP A 83 9.80 -1.92 0.42
N ALA A 84 8.88 -1.00 0.10
CA ALA A 84 8.80 -0.38 -1.23
C ALA A 84 10.10 0.35 -1.60
N ILE A 85 10.68 1.10 -0.66
CA ILE A 85 12.01 1.72 -0.83
C ILE A 85 13.06 0.65 -1.03
N ALA A 86 13.09 -0.38 -0.19
CA ALA A 86 14.06 -1.47 -0.31
C ALA A 86 13.95 -2.21 -1.64
N LEU A 87 12.75 -2.42 -2.18
CA LEU A 87 12.54 -3.04 -3.48
C LEU A 87 13.08 -2.17 -4.63
N ILE A 88 12.95 -0.85 -4.54
CA ILE A 88 13.50 0.07 -5.55
C ILE A 88 15.03 0.11 -5.50
N PHE A 89 15.60 0.13 -4.28
CA PHE A 89 17.05 0.30 -4.10
C PHE A 89 17.85 -1.03 -4.10
N ASN A 90 17.24 -2.15 -3.68
CA ASN A 90 17.90 -3.44 -3.45
C ASN A 90 17.40 -4.56 -4.36
N THR A 91 17.04 -4.30 -5.62
CA THR A 91 16.85 -5.38 -6.60
C THR A 91 18.17 -6.17 -6.76
N ARG A 92 18.32 -7.24 -5.97
CA ARG A 92 19.58 -7.94 -5.65
C ARG A 92 20.20 -8.77 -6.76
N ASN A 93 19.71 -8.71 -7.99
CA ASN A 93 20.22 -9.53 -9.08
C ASN A 93 20.96 -8.65 -10.11
N SER A 94 22.28 -8.68 -10.02
CA SER A 94 23.32 -8.29 -11.00
C SER A 94 23.44 -6.83 -11.47
N SER A 95 22.48 -5.97 -11.23
CA SER A 95 22.61 -4.53 -11.46
C SER A 95 21.39 -3.80 -10.91
N GLY A 96 21.57 -2.64 -10.29
CA GLY A 96 20.42 -1.86 -9.81
C GLY A 96 19.59 -1.38 -11.01
N PHE A 97 18.56 -2.14 -11.40
CA PHE A 97 17.76 -1.87 -12.60
C PHE A 97 17.14 -0.48 -12.62
N PHE A 98 16.68 0.01 -11.46
CA PHE A 98 16.10 1.35 -11.30
C PHE A 98 17.12 2.43 -10.93
N THR A 99 18.37 2.06 -10.65
CA THR A 99 19.41 3.01 -10.22
C THR A 99 20.53 3.12 -11.27
N GLN A 100 21.31 2.06 -11.45
CA GLN A 100 22.49 2.04 -12.33
C GLN A 100 22.14 1.72 -13.78
N ASP A 101 21.18 0.82 -13.99
CA ASP A 101 20.85 0.28 -15.31
C ASP A 101 19.66 0.97 -15.98
N TYR A 102 19.12 2.02 -15.34
CA TYR A 102 18.02 2.83 -15.86
C TYR A 102 18.53 3.85 -16.88
N ILE A 103 19.07 3.36 -18.00
CA ILE A 103 19.61 4.16 -19.09
C ILE A 103 19.07 3.70 -20.45
N PRO A 104 18.96 4.60 -21.45
CA PRO A 104 18.50 4.26 -22.80
C PRO A 104 19.30 3.15 -23.48
N TYR A 105 20.57 2.97 -23.10
CA TYR A 105 21.42 1.90 -23.63
C TYR A 105 20.89 0.50 -23.28
N ASN A 106 20.42 0.30 -22.05
CA ASN A 106 19.88 -0.99 -21.60
C ASN A 106 18.38 -1.14 -21.94
N LEU A 107 17.61 -0.04 -21.91
CA LEU A 107 16.15 -0.08 -22.08
C LEU A 107 15.66 0.21 -23.50
N THR A 108 16.56 0.51 -24.44
CA THR A 108 16.29 1.16 -25.73
C THR A 108 15.71 2.57 -25.56
N THR A 109 15.88 3.44 -26.55
CA THR A 109 15.33 4.81 -26.50
C THR A 109 13.81 4.82 -26.31
N ARG A 110 13.10 3.88 -26.97
CA ARG A 110 11.64 3.75 -26.85
C ARG A 110 11.23 3.23 -25.48
N GLY A 111 11.89 2.18 -24.98
CA GLY A 111 11.56 1.63 -23.66
C GLY A 111 11.87 2.62 -22.53
N PHE A 112 12.96 3.36 -22.63
CA PHE A 112 13.27 4.43 -21.67
C PHE A 112 12.21 5.54 -21.66
N ALA A 113 11.74 5.97 -22.85
CA ALA A 113 10.68 6.96 -22.97
C ALA A 113 9.31 6.43 -22.46
N ASP A 114 8.95 5.18 -22.77
CA ASP A 114 7.70 4.55 -22.31
C ASP A 114 7.64 4.44 -20.76
N CYS A 115 8.82 4.28 -20.11
CA CYS A 115 8.97 4.21 -18.66
C CYS A 115 9.03 5.57 -17.94
N GLN A 116 9.14 6.69 -18.66
CA GLN A 116 9.11 8.01 -18.02
C GLN A 116 7.71 8.33 -17.49
N GLN A 117 7.65 8.96 -16.31
CA GLN A 117 6.41 9.47 -15.77
C GLN A 117 6.11 10.84 -16.40
N ASP A 118 4.89 11.04 -16.89
CA ASP A 118 4.39 12.35 -17.31
C ASP A 118 3.46 12.92 -16.22
N PRO A 119 3.90 13.94 -15.46
CA PRO A 119 3.08 14.55 -14.41
C PRO A 119 1.80 15.21 -14.93
N ASN A 120 1.77 15.59 -16.21
CA ASN A 120 0.62 16.26 -16.83
C ASN A 120 -0.40 15.26 -17.41
N ALA A 121 -0.03 13.98 -17.50
CA ALA A 121 -0.94 12.94 -17.97
C ALA A 121 -1.98 12.57 -16.89
N PHE A 122 -3.11 12.00 -17.34
CA PHE A 122 -4.14 11.48 -16.44
C PHE A 122 -3.55 10.54 -15.38
N SER A 123 -4.08 10.64 -14.16
CA SER A 123 -3.60 9.86 -13.00
C SER A 123 -2.10 10.01 -12.72
N PHE A 124 -1.56 11.21 -12.92
CA PHE A 124 -0.15 11.54 -12.68
C PHE A 124 0.82 10.61 -13.42
N GLY A 125 0.46 10.15 -14.61
CA GLY A 125 1.32 9.29 -15.42
C GLY A 125 1.38 7.83 -14.96
N PHE A 126 0.36 7.33 -14.25
CA PHE A 126 0.26 5.91 -13.86
C PHE A 126 0.27 4.97 -15.09
N THR A 127 1.10 3.93 -15.04
CA THR A 127 1.40 3.07 -16.20
C THR A 127 0.29 2.07 -16.52
N LEU A 128 -0.51 1.67 -15.52
CA LEU A 128 -1.54 0.65 -15.70
C LEU A 128 -2.64 1.11 -16.68
N GLY A 129 -3.02 2.38 -16.65
CA GLY A 129 -3.98 2.92 -17.59
C GLY A 129 -3.48 2.92 -19.03
N ARG A 130 -2.20 3.28 -19.23
CA ARG A 130 -1.55 3.19 -20.56
C ARG A 130 -1.50 1.75 -21.08
N LEU A 131 -1.29 0.77 -20.20
CA LEU A 131 -1.31 -0.65 -20.56
C LEU A 131 -2.68 -1.07 -21.11
N PHE A 132 -3.77 -0.67 -20.44
CA PHE A 132 -5.13 -0.98 -20.88
C PHE A 132 -5.46 -0.33 -22.22
N LEU A 133 -5.17 0.97 -22.39
CA LEU A 133 -5.39 1.67 -23.66
C LEU A 133 -4.59 1.05 -24.81
N ARG A 134 -3.37 0.59 -24.55
CA ARG A 134 -2.53 -0.06 -25.56
C ARG A 134 -3.01 -1.46 -25.92
N ARG A 135 -3.53 -2.23 -24.96
CA ARG A 135 -3.94 -3.63 -25.20
C ARG A 135 -5.39 -3.76 -25.65
N PHE A 136 -6.25 -2.83 -25.25
CA PHE A 136 -7.70 -2.83 -25.46
C PHE A 136 -8.24 -1.46 -25.90
N PRO A 137 -7.78 -0.91 -27.04
CA PRO A 137 -8.05 0.49 -27.44
C PRO A 137 -9.54 0.81 -27.70
N ASN A 138 -10.36 -0.20 -28.00
CA ASN A 138 -11.78 0.00 -28.33
C ASN A 138 -12.73 -0.39 -27.19
N GLN A 139 -12.19 -0.83 -26.05
CA GLN A 139 -13.02 -1.26 -24.91
C GLN A 139 -13.24 -0.17 -23.88
N PHE A 140 -12.39 0.86 -23.90
CA PHE A 140 -12.45 1.94 -22.92
C PHE A 140 -12.16 3.29 -23.59
N GLU A 141 -12.83 4.34 -23.12
CA GLU A 141 -12.58 5.71 -23.52
C GLU A 141 -11.30 6.25 -22.88
N GLU A 142 -10.48 6.99 -23.62
CA GLU A 142 -9.18 7.51 -23.15
C GLU A 142 -9.22 8.26 -21.82
N ASN A 143 -10.36 8.88 -21.50
CA ASN A 143 -10.56 9.70 -20.30
C ASN A 143 -11.34 8.97 -19.19
N SER A 144 -11.55 7.65 -19.31
CA SER A 144 -12.36 6.90 -18.35
C SER A 144 -11.63 6.71 -17.01
N PRO A 145 -12.23 7.14 -15.87
CA PRO A 145 -11.66 6.92 -14.54
C PRO A 145 -11.42 5.44 -14.22
N CYS A 146 -12.22 4.54 -14.81
CA CYS A 146 -12.11 3.10 -14.61
C CYS A 146 -10.82 2.51 -15.19
N ILE A 147 -10.18 3.17 -16.16
CA ILE A 147 -8.89 2.73 -16.71
C ILE A 147 -7.75 3.08 -15.78
N PHE A 148 -7.80 4.29 -15.22
CA PHE A 148 -6.74 4.83 -14.39
C PHE A 148 -6.81 4.31 -12.95
N PHE A 149 -8.01 3.97 -12.48
CA PHE A 149 -8.27 3.38 -11.17
C PHE A 149 -9.10 2.08 -11.29
N PRO A 150 -8.58 1.04 -11.96
CA PRO A 150 -9.33 -0.19 -12.30
C PRO A 150 -9.69 -1.06 -11.10
N LEU A 151 -9.07 -0.81 -9.94
CA LEU A 151 -9.33 -1.50 -8.68
C LEU A 151 -10.22 -0.69 -7.73
N MET A 152 -10.73 0.46 -8.20
CA MET A 152 -11.66 1.31 -7.45
C MET A 152 -13.07 1.15 -8.03
N THR A 153 -14.06 1.16 -7.15
CA THR A 153 -15.47 1.22 -7.56
C THR A 153 -15.86 2.67 -7.81
N PRO A 154 -16.72 2.96 -8.81
CA PRO A 154 -17.12 4.33 -9.14
C PRO A 154 -17.84 5.06 -8.00
N ASP A 155 -18.40 4.31 -7.05
CA ASP A 155 -19.05 4.83 -5.84
C ASP A 155 -18.05 5.31 -4.77
N SER A 156 -16.72 5.13 -4.99
CA SER A 156 -15.72 5.62 -4.05
C SER A 156 -15.52 7.15 -4.19
N PRO A 157 -15.49 7.90 -3.08
CA PRO A 157 -15.37 9.37 -3.11
C PRO A 157 -14.05 9.89 -3.69
N SER A 158 -13.06 9.02 -3.88
CA SER A 158 -11.74 9.32 -4.48
C SER A 158 -11.72 9.26 -6.01
N ALA A 159 -12.81 8.88 -6.68
CA ALA A 159 -12.90 8.80 -8.15
C ALA A 159 -12.97 10.17 -8.86
N ARG A 160 -12.83 11.28 -8.12
CA ARG A 160 -12.69 12.62 -8.72
C ARG A 160 -11.27 12.80 -9.26
N PRO A 161 -11.10 13.46 -10.42
CA PRO A 161 -9.76 13.76 -10.93
C PRO A 161 -9.01 14.57 -9.86
N PRO A 162 -7.86 14.08 -9.37
CA PRO A 162 -7.15 14.75 -8.29
C PRO A 162 -6.59 16.08 -8.80
N SER A 163 -6.86 17.16 -8.07
CA SER A 163 -6.23 18.44 -8.28
C SER A 163 -4.86 18.45 -7.61
N THR A 164 -3.81 18.17 -8.37
CA THR A 164 -2.42 18.64 -8.11
C THR A 164 -1.67 18.25 -6.82
N TYR A 165 -2.18 17.48 -5.85
CA TYR A 165 -1.48 17.35 -4.55
C TYR A 165 -1.26 15.93 -3.98
N PHE A 166 -1.18 14.89 -4.81
CA PHE A 166 -0.83 13.52 -4.36
C PHE A 166 0.59 13.37 -3.73
N LEU A 167 1.45 14.38 -3.87
CA LEU A 167 2.81 14.39 -3.28
C LEU A 167 2.84 14.74 -1.78
N LEU A 168 1.73 15.13 -1.15
CA LEU A 168 1.73 15.56 0.26
C LEU A 168 1.89 14.41 1.28
N LEU A 169 1.66 13.15 0.89
CA LEU A 169 1.85 12.00 1.80
C LEU A 169 3.33 11.70 2.10
N ALA A 170 4.26 12.06 1.20
CA ALA A 170 5.69 11.95 1.48
C ALA A 170 6.21 13.09 2.39
N HIS A 171 5.53 14.23 2.40
CA HIS A 171 5.94 15.43 3.14
C HIS A 171 5.34 15.54 4.55
N MET A 172 4.31 14.76 4.89
CA MET A 172 3.69 14.77 6.23
C MET A 172 4.29 13.76 7.22
N TYR A 173 5.18 12.85 6.78
CA TYR A 173 5.61 11.71 7.61
C TYR A 173 7.10 11.33 7.50
N LEU A 174 7.94 12.23 6.98
CA LEU A 174 9.35 12.36 7.38
C LEU A 174 9.45 13.56 8.33
#